data_AF-A0A2V8IBP0-F1
#
_entry.id   AF-A0A2V8IBP0-F1
#
_cell.length_a   1.000
_cell.length_b   1.000
_cell.length_c   1.000
_cell.angle_alpha   90.00
_cell.angle_beta   90.00
_cell.angle_gamma   90.00
#
_symmetry.space_group_name_H-M   'P 1'
#
loop_
_entity.id
_entity.type
_entity.pdbx_description
1 polymer ?
#
loop_
_entity_poly.entity_id
_entity_poly.type
_entity_poly.pdbx_seq_one_letter_code
_entity_poly.pdbx_strand_id
1 'polypeptide(L)'
;QDGGLRIGAMTSLAQLEYSHLVASTYPVLSRALGTLSNIRIRNVATLGGHLAHGDPHMDLPPILMTLGAKIWAVSPRGRRWVDVCDLFTGYYQTSLIKE
;
A
#
# COMPACT_ATOMS: atom_id res chain seq x y z
N GLN A 1 13.42 -0.31 -8.19
CA GLN A 1 14.03 -1.19 -9.20
C GLN A 1 13.29 -0.95 -10.51
N ASP A 2 14.01 -0.98 -11.63
CA ASP A 2 13.47 -0.70 -12.98
C ASP A 2 12.65 0.61 -13.07
N GLY A 3 13.17 1.68 -12.47
CA GLY A 3 12.51 2.99 -12.45
C GLY A 3 11.40 3.18 -11.42
N GLY A 4 10.97 2.13 -10.70
CA GLY A 4 9.96 2.20 -9.65
C GLY A 4 10.51 2.30 -8.22
N LEU A 5 9.68 2.80 -7.29
CA LEU A 5 9.97 2.86 -5.86
C LEU A 5 9.53 1.57 -5.15
N ARG A 6 10.39 1.02 -4.29
CA ARG A 6 10.07 -0.13 -3.43
C ARG A 6 9.82 0.36 -2.01
N ILE A 7 8.65 0.04 -1.47
CA ILE A 7 8.23 0.40 -0.12
C ILE A 7 8.04 -0.89 0.69
N GLY A 8 8.52 -0.90 1.94
CA GLY A 8 8.32 -2.03 2.85
C GLY A 8 6.87 -2.12 3.31
N ALA A 9 6.33 -3.33 3.45
CA ALA A 9 4.96 -3.53 3.95
C ALA A 9 4.75 -2.93 5.36
N MET A 10 5.80 -2.88 6.18
CA MET A 10 5.76 -2.30 7.54
C MET A 10 6.07 -0.80 7.60
N THR A 11 6.28 -0.14 6.46
CA THR A 11 6.43 1.32 6.44
C THR A 11 5.13 1.96 6.90
N SER A 12 5.20 2.82 7.93
CA SER A 12 4.02 3.51 8.42
C SER A 12 3.51 4.54 7.42
N LEU A 13 2.24 4.87 7.50
CA LEU A 13 1.65 5.89 6.63
C LEU A 13 2.29 7.26 6.85
N ALA A 14 2.69 7.59 8.09
CA ALA A 14 3.44 8.80 8.40
C ALA A 14 4.84 8.81 7.74
N GLN A 15 5.56 7.67 7.74
CA GLN A 15 6.85 7.58 7.04
C GLN A 15 6.71 7.83 5.54
N LEU A 16 5.59 7.41 4.93
CA LEU A 16 5.31 7.70 3.52
C LEU A 16 4.91 9.15 3.29
N GLU A 17 4.11 9.73 4.16
CA GLU A 17 3.68 11.13 4.11
C GLU A 17 4.89 12.07 4.07
N TYR A 18 5.86 11.86 4.98
CA TYR A 18 7.02 12.72 5.15
C TYR A 18 8.26 12.29 4.35
N SER A 19 8.16 11.27 3.50
CA SER A 19 9.32 10.83 2.71
C SER A 19 9.61 11.80 1.56
N HIS A 20 10.77 12.47 1.60
CA HIS A 20 11.24 13.31 0.49
C HIS A 20 11.34 12.55 -0.83
N LEU A 21 11.71 11.27 -0.78
CA LEU A 21 11.79 10.41 -1.95
C LEU A 21 10.40 10.14 -2.54
N VAL A 22 9.41 9.86 -1.70
CA VAL A 22 8.02 9.67 -2.16
C VAL A 22 7.45 10.98 -2.70
N ALA A 23 7.69 12.10 -2.02
CA ALA A 23 7.21 13.40 -2.45
C ALA A 23 7.80 13.83 -3.81
N SER A 24 9.04 13.46 -4.13
CA SER A 24 9.68 13.82 -5.40
C SER A 24 9.35 12.86 -6.56
N THR A 25 9.08 11.59 -6.27
CA THR A 25 8.84 10.55 -7.31
C THR A 25 7.36 10.24 -7.52
N TYR A 26 6.57 10.21 -6.45
CA TYR A 26 5.13 9.91 -6.45
C TYR A 26 4.36 10.91 -5.55
N PRO A 27 4.35 12.22 -5.89
CA PRO A 27 3.78 13.27 -5.03
C PRO A 27 2.30 13.07 -4.66
N VAL A 28 1.55 12.30 -5.47
CA VAL A 28 0.15 11.95 -5.17
C VAL A 28 0.01 11.17 -3.86
N LEU A 29 0.97 10.30 -3.52
CA LEU A 29 0.94 9.51 -2.29
C LEU A 29 1.09 10.39 -1.05
N SER A 30 2.10 11.27 -1.04
CA SER A 30 2.33 12.20 0.08
C SER A 30 1.15 13.16 0.27
N ARG A 31 0.60 13.71 -0.83
CA ARG A 31 -0.59 14.58 -0.79
C ARG A 31 -1.83 13.88 -0.24
N ALA A 32 -2.11 12.66 -0.71
CA ALA A 32 -3.24 11.88 -0.20
C ALA A 32 -3.07 11.59 1.29
N LEU A 33 -1.87 11.15 1.71
CA LEU A 33 -1.59 10.86 3.12
C LEU A 33 -1.76 12.06 4.04
N GLY A 34 -1.49 13.28 3.56
CA GLY A 34 -1.76 14.51 4.30
C GLY A 34 -3.24 14.72 4.65
N THR A 35 -4.16 14.18 3.85
CA THR A 35 -5.61 14.23 4.10
C THR A 35 -6.17 12.97 4.76
N LEU A 36 -5.37 11.91 4.88
CA LEU A 36 -5.85 10.61 5.32
C LEU A 36 -5.82 10.46 6.83
N SER A 37 -7.00 10.32 7.42
CA SER A 37 -7.14 10.05 8.85
C SER A 37 -6.44 11.12 9.73
N ASN A 38 -6.20 10.81 10.99
CA ASN A 38 -5.43 11.66 11.89
C ASN A 38 -3.99 11.15 12.05
N ILE A 39 -3.12 12.02 12.58
CA ILE A 39 -1.69 11.75 12.78
C ILE A 39 -1.42 10.50 13.64
N ARG A 40 -2.28 10.20 14.62
CA ARG A 40 -2.11 9.03 15.50
C ARG A 40 -2.30 7.74 14.71
N ILE A 41 -3.32 7.68 13.86
CA ILE A 41 -3.57 6.52 12.99
C ILE A 41 -2.42 6.38 12.00
N ARG A 42 -1.99 7.48 11.35
CA ARG A 42 -0.90 7.41 10.36
C ARG A 42 0.44 6.97 10.94
N ASN A 43 0.71 7.26 12.21
CA ASN A 43 1.93 6.83 12.89
C ASN A 43 2.00 5.31 13.12
N VAL A 44 0.85 4.62 13.22
CA VAL A 44 0.78 3.19 13.56
C VAL A 44 0.37 2.33 12.36
N ALA A 45 -0.55 2.82 11.53
CA ALA A 45 -0.99 2.13 10.33
C ALA A 45 0.17 1.96 9.37
N THR A 46 0.30 0.76 8.79
CA THR A 46 1.34 0.42 7.82
C THR A 46 0.74 0.27 6.42
N LEU A 47 1.55 0.51 5.38
CA LEU A 47 1.10 0.34 4.00
C LEU A 47 0.59 -1.09 3.73
N GLY A 48 1.31 -2.10 4.21
CA GLY A 48 0.97 -3.50 4.03
C GLY A 48 -0.30 -3.88 4.78
N GLY A 49 -0.47 -3.41 6.03
CA GLY A 49 -1.70 -3.62 6.78
C GLY A 49 -2.90 -2.94 6.13
N HIS A 50 -2.71 -1.71 5.64
CA HIS A 50 -3.72 -0.98 4.90
C HIS A 50 -4.14 -1.73 3.62
N LEU A 51 -3.21 -2.28 2.84
CA LEU A 51 -3.58 -3.08 1.66
C LEU A 51 -4.23 -4.42 2.02
N ALA A 52 -3.68 -5.13 3.00
CA ALA A 52 -4.16 -6.46 3.41
C ALA A 52 -5.52 -6.41 4.11
N HIS A 53 -5.93 -5.26 4.64
CA HIS A 53 -7.21 -5.10 5.33
C HIS A 53 -8.41 -5.38 4.41
N GLY A 54 -8.33 -5.00 3.13
CA GLY A 54 -9.36 -5.33 2.14
C GLY A 54 -10.66 -4.52 2.22
N ASP A 55 -10.68 -3.40 2.95
CA ASP A 55 -11.83 -2.48 2.99
C ASP A 55 -11.91 -1.64 1.70
N PRO A 56 -13.03 -1.66 0.96
CA PRO A 56 -13.18 -0.82 -0.25
C PRO A 56 -13.23 0.69 0.04
N HIS A 57 -13.42 1.12 1.29
CA HIS A 57 -13.45 2.55 1.66
C HIS A 57 -12.05 3.14 1.90
N MET A 58 -11.00 2.33 1.79
CA MET A 58 -9.63 2.81 1.95
C MET A 58 -9.17 3.60 0.73
N ASP A 59 -8.45 4.70 0.97
CA ASP A 59 -8.09 5.64 -0.09
C ASP A 59 -6.78 5.29 -0.83
N LEU A 60 -5.83 4.61 -0.18
CA LEU A 60 -4.58 4.21 -0.83
C LEU A 60 -4.75 3.14 -1.92
N PRO A 61 -5.59 2.09 -1.76
CA PRO A 61 -5.82 1.10 -2.81
C PRO A 61 -6.09 1.69 -4.20
N PRO A 62 -7.07 2.57 -4.44
CA PRO A 62 -7.32 3.11 -5.77
C PRO A 62 -6.16 3.95 -6.33
N ILE A 63 -5.41 4.66 -5.48
CA ILE A 63 -4.21 5.41 -5.90
C ILE A 63 -3.13 4.43 -6.38
N LEU A 64 -2.89 3.36 -5.64
CA LEU A 64 -1.88 2.36 -5.95
C LEU A 64 -2.25 1.53 -7.19
N MET A 65 -3.54 1.23 -7.39
CA MET A 65 -4.05 0.65 -8.65
C MET A 65 -3.73 1.56 -9.84
N THR A 66 -4.02 2.86 -9.72
CA THR A 66 -3.78 3.85 -10.78
C THR A 66 -2.30 3.98 -11.13
N LEU A 67 -1.42 3.86 -10.12
CA LEU A 67 0.04 3.89 -10.31
C LEU A 67 0.61 2.57 -10.84
N GLY A 68 -0.22 1.54 -11.09
CA GLY A 68 0.24 0.22 -11.53
C GLY A 68 1.10 -0.48 -10.49
N ALA A 69 0.87 -0.21 -9.20
CA ALA A 69 1.67 -0.79 -8.13
C ALA A 69 1.49 -2.31 -8.07
N LYS A 70 2.57 -2.99 -7.68
CA LYS A 70 2.59 -4.44 -7.45
C LYS A 70 3.01 -4.73 -6.01
N ILE A 71 2.45 -5.79 -5.43
CA ILE A 71 2.77 -6.31 -4.11
C ILE A 71 3.64 -7.54 -4.25
N TRP A 72 4.73 -7.59 -3.51
CA TRP A 72 5.55 -8.78 -3.37
C TRP A 72 5.00 -9.65 -2.24
N ALA A 73 4.13 -10.60 -2.58
CA ALA A 73 3.53 -11.52 -1.63
C ALA A 73 4.46 -12.70 -1.37
N VAL A 74 4.62 -13.08 -0.11
CA VAL A 74 5.47 -14.18 0.34
C VAL A 74 4.64 -15.14 1.21
N SER A 75 4.85 -16.43 1.01
CA SER A 75 4.20 -17.53 1.73
C SER A 75 5.17 -18.72 1.85
N PRO A 76 4.83 -19.77 2.63
CA PRO A 76 5.59 -21.02 2.63
C PRO A 76 5.70 -21.67 1.24
N ARG A 77 4.73 -21.42 0.35
CA ARG A 77 4.71 -21.94 -1.03
C ARG A 77 5.58 -21.15 -2.01
N GLY A 78 6.19 -20.05 -1.55
CA GLY A 78 7.07 -19.20 -2.35
C GLY A 78 6.61 -17.74 -2.39
N ARG A 79 7.08 -17.04 -3.43
CA ARG A 79 6.91 -15.58 -3.59
C ARG A 79 6.40 -15.24 -4.98
N ARG A 80 5.51 -14.25 -5.06
CA ARG A 80 4.94 -13.78 -6.33
C ARG A 80 4.66 -12.28 -6.29
N TRP A 81 4.69 -11.66 -7.47
CA TRP A 81 4.10 -10.34 -7.64
C TRP A 81 2.57 -10.47 -7.78
N VAL A 82 1.85 -9.53 -7.19
CA VAL A 82 0.40 -9.37 -7.32
C VAL A 82 0.16 -7.94 -7.76
N ASP A 83 -0.49 -7.71 -8.89
CA ASP A 83 -0.95 -6.37 -9.24
C ASP A 83 -1.98 -5.92 -8.21
N VAL A 84 -1.89 -4.66 -7.74
CA VAL A 84 -2.82 -4.17 -6.70
C VAL A 84 -4.27 -4.20 -7.21
N CYS A 85 -4.49 -4.06 -8.52
CA CYS A 85 -5.81 -4.23 -9.17
C CYS A 85 -6.41 -5.62 -8.94
N ASP A 86 -5.57 -6.66 -8.82
CA ASP A 86 -5.98 -8.05 -8.62
C ASP A 86 -5.90 -8.47 -7.14
N LEU A 87 -5.61 -7.53 -6.24
CA LEU A 87 -5.48 -7.83 -4.82
C LEU A 87 -6.84 -8.07 -4.18
N PHE A 88 -7.85 -7.27 -4.50
CA PHE A 88 -9.13 -7.26 -3.79
C PHE A 88 -10.16 -8.11 -4.53
N THR A 89 -10.68 -9.13 -3.85
CA THR A 89 -11.60 -10.12 -4.43
C THR A 89 -13.03 -9.97 -3.91
N GLY A 90 -13.25 -9.11 -2.92
CA GLY A 90 -14.53 -8.84 -2.30
C GLY A 90 -14.40 -7.95 -1.07
N TYR A 91 -15.50 -7.75 -0.34
CA TYR A 91 -15.54 -6.93 0.88
C TYR A 91 -14.70 -7.58 1.99
N TYR A 92 -13.66 -6.89 2.49
CA TYR A 92 -12.67 -7.45 3.42
C TYR A 92 -11.98 -8.73 2.90
N GLN A 93 -11.90 -8.91 1.59
CA GLN A 93 -11.31 -10.09 0.96
C GLN A 93 -10.18 -9.69 0.02
N THR A 94 -9.05 -10.39 0.15
CA THR A 94 -7.90 -10.25 -0.74
C THR A 94 -7.47 -11.59 -1.32
N SER A 95 -6.67 -11.56 -2.38
CA SER A 95 -6.03 -12.74 -2.98
C SER A 95 -4.82 -13.26 -2.19
N LEU A 96 -4.54 -12.69 -1.01
CA LEU A 96 -3.54 -13.20 -0.08
C LEU A 96 -4.07 -14.48 0.58
N ILE A 97 -3.25 -15.52 0.59
CA ILE A 97 -3.61 -16.76 1.28
C ILE A 97 -3.39 -16.61 2.79
N LYS A 98 -4.28 -17.23 3.57
CA LYS A 98 -4.03 -17.51 4.98
C LYS A 98 -3.29 -18.84 5.04
N GLU A 99 -1.97 -18.76 5.23
CA GLU A 99 -1.02 -19.89 5.39
C GLU A 99 -0.70 -20.71 4.11
#